data_AF-A0A800JHX2-F1
#
_entry.id   AF-A0A800JHX2-F1
#
_cell.length_a   1.000
_cell.length_b   1.000
_cell.length_c   1.000
_cell.angle_alpha   90.00
_cell.angle_beta   90.00
_cell.angle_gamma   90.00
#
_symmetry.space_group_name_H-M   'P 1'
#
loop_
_entity.id
_entity.type
_entity.pdbx_description
1 polymer ?
#
loop_
_entity_poly.entity_id
_entity_poly.type
_entity_poly.pdbx_seq_one_letter_code
_entity_poly.pdbx_strand_id
1 'polypeptide(L)'
;MRRGTEGILAGCPAIDHLHTSAAPAGERQPGARWHDIQLLRRLRKVGFDYAFELGDGDRGRMLAWLCGAAQRFANDTQPPMSRWWRSRFTGVGTENWKGRHRVEKDFVTVQSA
;
A
#
# COMPACT_ATOMS: atom_id res chain seq x y z
N MET A 1 1.91 23.26 -9.51
CA MET A 1 2.48 22.10 -8.78
C MET A 1 1.34 21.16 -8.40
N ARG A 2 1.31 19.92 -8.91
CA ARG A 2 0.28 18.93 -8.50
C ARG A 2 0.50 18.56 -7.03
N ARG A 3 -0.49 18.76 -6.17
CA ARG A 3 -0.42 18.62 -4.70
C ARG A 3 -0.39 17.18 -4.18
N GLY A 4 -0.13 16.20 -5.05
CA GLY A 4 -0.19 14.76 -4.78
C GLY A 4 -1.07 14.05 -5.80
N THR A 5 -1.41 12.78 -5.55
CA THR A 5 -2.24 11.93 -6.44
C THR A 5 -3.73 11.98 -6.11
N GLU A 6 -4.12 12.66 -5.03
CA GLU A 6 -5.46 12.68 -4.48
C GLU A 6 -6.49 13.18 -5.49
N GLY A 7 -6.17 14.26 -6.20
CA GLY A 7 -7.07 14.84 -7.21
C GLY A 7 -7.28 13.94 -8.43
N ILE A 8 -6.33 13.05 -8.75
CA ILE A 8 -6.47 12.07 -9.83
C ILE A 8 -7.38 10.93 -9.35
N LEU A 9 -7.20 10.49 -8.11
CA LEU A 9 -7.94 9.36 -7.53
C LEU A 9 -9.37 9.73 -7.12
N ALA A 10 -9.63 10.98 -6.74
CA ALA A 10 -10.96 11.45 -6.34
C ALA A 10 -12.01 11.37 -7.48
N GLY A 11 -11.58 11.30 -8.74
CA GLY A 11 -12.46 11.11 -9.89
C GLY A 11 -12.83 9.65 -10.18
N CYS A 12 -12.29 8.68 -9.44
CA CYS A 12 -12.53 7.26 -9.70
C CYS A 12 -13.77 6.77 -8.94
N PRO A 13 -14.84 6.31 -9.62
CA PRO A 13 -16.05 5.84 -8.95
C PRO A 13 -15.87 4.53 -8.17
N ALA A 14 -14.77 3.80 -8.42
CA ALA A 14 -14.44 2.56 -7.72
C ALA A 14 -13.70 2.79 -6.38
N ILE A 15 -13.47 4.05 -5.97
CA ILE A 15 -12.79 4.41 -4.72
C ILE A 15 -13.81 5.08 -3.80
N ASP A 16 -14.25 4.37 -2.75
CA ASP A 16 -15.19 4.93 -1.76
C ASP A 16 -14.51 5.94 -0.82
N HIS A 17 -13.26 5.63 -0.44
CA HIS A 17 -12.52 6.40 0.56
C HIS A 17 -11.06 6.56 0.17
N LEU A 18 -10.59 7.80 0.27
CA LEU A 18 -9.19 8.15 0.06
C LEU A 18 -8.56 8.62 1.37
N HIS A 19 -7.42 8.03 1.72
CA HIS A 19 -6.68 8.37 2.93
C HIS A 19 -5.20 8.63 2.60
N THR A 20 -4.63 9.67 3.23
CA THR A 20 -3.22 10.06 3.04
C THR A 20 -2.41 9.69 4.28
N SER A 21 -1.34 8.89 4.15
CA SER A 21 -0.53 8.47 5.30
C SER A 21 0.74 9.30 5.53
N ALA A 22 1.14 10.14 4.57
CA ALA A 22 2.31 11.02 4.67
C ALA A 22 1.96 12.46 4.30
N ALA A 23 2.64 13.40 4.94
CA ALA A 23 2.68 14.78 4.47
C ALA A 23 3.51 14.86 3.17
N PRO A 24 3.29 15.88 2.33
CA PRO A 24 4.09 16.11 1.13
C PRO A 24 5.59 16.12 1.44
N ALA A 25 6.41 15.70 0.46
CA ALA A 25 7.86 15.67 0.60
C ALA A 25 8.38 17.06 1.02
N GLY A 26 9.02 17.14 2.20
CA GLY A 26 9.59 18.37 2.77
C GLY A 26 9.06 18.73 4.16
N GLU A 27 7.91 18.21 4.56
CA GLU A 27 7.29 18.53 5.86
C GLU A 27 7.26 17.29 6.77
N ARG A 28 8.20 17.21 7.72
CA ARG A 28 8.05 16.27 8.84
C ARG A 28 7.02 16.84 9.82
N GLN A 29 5.77 16.39 9.70
CA GLN A 29 4.73 16.79 10.64
C GLN A 29 4.94 16.11 12.01
N PRO A 30 5.02 16.87 13.12
CA PRO A 30 4.92 16.31 14.45
C PRO A 30 3.57 15.59 14.57
N GLY A 31 3.57 14.32 15.00
CA GLY A 31 2.34 13.52 15.14
C GLY A 31 2.03 12.57 13.98
N ALA A 32 2.89 12.46 12.95
CA ALA A 32 2.71 11.51 11.83
C ALA A 32 2.46 10.06 12.28
N ARG A 33 3.07 9.61 13.39
CA ARG A 33 2.82 8.28 13.97
C ARG A 33 1.42 8.13 14.53
N TRP A 34 0.87 9.17 15.15
CA TRP A 34 -0.50 9.15 15.66
C TRP A 34 -1.49 9.17 14.48
N HIS A 35 -1.21 9.94 13.43
CA HIS A 35 -2.02 9.87 12.22
C HIS A 35 -2.11 8.43 11.66
N ASP A 36 -0.99 7.71 11.59
CA ASP A 36 -0.97 6.31 11.15
C ASP A 36 -1.76 5.38 12.07
N ILE A 37 -1.65 5.55 13.39
CA ILE A 37 -2.40 4.74 14.35
C ILE A 37 -3.92 4.99 14.21
N GLN A 38 -4.36 6.24 14.01
CA GLN A 38 -5.76 6.54 13.74
C GLN A 38 -6.23 5.92 12.43
N LEU A 39 -5.41 6.02 11.39
CA LEU A 39 -5.70 5.40 10.10
C LEU A 39 -5.84 3.87 10.25
N LEU A 40 -4.91 3.21 10.91
CA LEU A 40 -4.99 1.77 11.19
C LEU A 40 -6.26 1.39 11.95
N ARG A 41 -6.64 2.18 12.96
CA ARG A 41 -7.89 1.95 13.70
C ARG A 41 -9.12 2.10 12.82
N ARG A 42 -9.12 3.03 11.87
CA ARG A 42 -10.20 3.17 10.89
C ARG A 42 -10.25 1.98 9.94
N LEU A 43 -9.11 1.61 9.35
CA LEU A 43 -9.03 0.47 8.42
C LEU A 43 -9.48 -0.84 9.07
N ARG A 44 -9.06 -1.11 10.31
CA ARG A 44 -9.49 -2.29 11.06
C ARG A 44 -10.98 -2.37 11.33
N LYS A 45 -11.66 -1.22 11.47
CA LYS A 45 -13.11 -1.18 11.71
C LYS A 45 -13.91 -1.53 10.45
N VAL A 46 -13.37 -1.27 9.27
CA VAL A 46 -14.03 -1.61 8.01
C VAL A 46 -14.04 -3.13 7.81
N GLY A 47 -12.95 -3.82 8.19
CA GLY A 47 -12.87 -5.27 8.09
C GLY A 47 -12.69 -5.76 6.65
N PHE A 48 -11.72 -5.20 5.92
CA PHE A 48 -11.43 -5.61 4.55
C PHE A 48 -11.06 -7.09 4.44
N ASP A 49 -11.53 -7.76 3.40
CA ASP A 49 -11.14 -9.15 3.11
C ASP A 49 -9.74 -9.24 2.51
N TYR A 50 -9.39 -8.27 1.66
CA TYR A 50 -8.15 -8.20 0.88
C TYR A 50 -7.41 -6.89 1.13
N ALA A 51 -6.08 -6.95 1.19
CA ALA A 51 -5.21 -5.78 1.18
C ALA A 51 -4.05 -5.96 0.19
N PHE A 52 -3.86 -4.96 -0.67
CA PHE A 52 -2.80 -4.94 -1.68
C PHE A 52 -1.80 -3.82 -1.40
N GLU A 53 -0.54 -4.17 -1.24
CA GLU A 53 0.56 -3.21 -1.13
C GLU A 53 1.32 -3.15 -2.47
N LEU A 54 1.08 -2.06 -3.20
CA LEU A 54 1.61 -1.84 -4.55
C LEU A 54 2.81 -0.88 -4.56
N GLY A 55 3.16 -0.32 -3.41
CA GLY A 55 4.32 0.53 -3.26
C GLY A 55 5.62 -0.27 -3.05
N ASP A 56 6.69 0.47 -2.82
CA ASP A 56 8.01 -0.11 -2.55
C ASP A 56 8.47 0.14 -1.08
N GLY A 57 7.62 0.76 -0.25
CA GLY A 57 7.99 1.33 1.04
C GLY A 57 7.46 0.55 2.25
N ASP A 58 8.28 0.46 3.31
CA ASP A 58 7.94 -0.25 4.55
C ASP A 58 6.70 0.29 5.27
N ARG A 59 6.39 1.57 5.09
CA ARG A 59 5.19 2.17 5.71
C ARG A 59 3.90 1.65 5.08
N GLY A 60 3.86 1.51 3.75
CA GLY A 60 2.74 0.89 3.04
C GLY A 60 2.55 -0.55 3.50
N ARG A 61 3.67 -1.30 3.59
CA ARG A 61 3.69 -2.68 4.08
C ARG A 61 3.17 -2.81 5.51
N MET A 62 3.57 -1.89 6.38
CA MET A 62 3.08 -1.85 7.76
C MET A 62 1.56 -1.62 7.80
N LEU A 63 1.03 -0.68 7.00
CA LEU A 63 -0.41 -0.42 6.94
C LEU A 63 -1.18 -1.62 6.41
N ALA A 64 -0.73 -2.23 5.31
CA ALA A 64 -1.35 -3.42 4.72
C ALA A 64 -1.30 -4.62 5.68
N TRP A 65 -0.17 -4.83 6.37
CA TRP A 65 -0.04 -5.91 7.35
C TRP A 65 -0.99 -5.72 8.55
N LEU A 66 -1.06 -4.48 9.08
CA LEU A 66 -1.78 -4.17 10.31
C LEU A 66 -3.24 -3.79 10.09
N CYS A 67 -3.72 -3.60 8.86
CA CYS A 67 -5.11 -3.20 8.59
C CYS A 67 -6.16 -4.27 9.00
N GLY A 68 -5.73 -5.51 9.23
CA GLY A 68 -6.60 -6.59 9.69
C GLY A 68 -7.19 -7.45 8.58
N ALA A 69 -6.81 -7.25 7.32
CA ALA A 69 -7.30 -8.08 6.21
C ALA A 69 -6.85 -9.53 6.29
N ALA A 70 -7.74 -10.45 5.92
CA ALA A 70 -7.49 -11.88 5.93
C ALA A 70 -6.45 -12.26 4.87
N GLN A 71 -6.59 -11.71 3.66
CA GLN A 71 -5.68 -11.93 2.55
C GLN A 71 -4.86 -10.68 2.27
N ARG A 72 -3.53 -10.82 2.22
CA ARG A 72 -2.61 -9.69 2.06
C ARG A 72 -1.62 -10.01 0.97
N PHE A 73 -1.52 -9.13 0.00
CA PHE A 73 -0.63 -9.27 -1.13
C PHE A 73 0.31 -8.08 -1.19
N ALA A 74 1.57 -8.35 -1.51
CA ALA A 74 2.55 -7.30 -1.72
C ALA A 74 3.37 -7.56 -2.97
N ASN A 75 3.92 -6.49 -3.49
CA ASN A 75 4.79 -6.52 -4.62
C ASN A 75 6.25 -6.66 -4.18
N ASP A 76 6.98 -7.60 -4.78
CA ASP A 76 8.43 -7.67 -4.57
C ASP A 76 9.13 -6.51 -5.27
N THR A 77 10.22 -6.06 -4.67
CA THR A 77 10.97 -4.88 -5.12
C THR A 77 12.37 -5.26 -5.60
N GLN A 78 13.05 -4.33 -6.27
CA GLN A 78 14.51 -4.40 -6.44
C GLN A 78 15.09 -3.22 -5.65
N PRO A 79 15.80 -3.46 -4.51
CA PRO A 79 16.23 -4.75 -3.98
C PRO A 79 15.09 -5.63 -3.43
N PRO A 80 15.28 -6.96 -3.36
CA PRO A 80 14.25 -7.90 -2.92
C PRO A 80 13.71 -7.58 -1.53
N MET A 81 12.41 -7.76 -1.35
CA MET A 81 11.74 -7.64 -0.06
C MET A 81 12.38 -8.59 0.97
N SER A 82 12.59 -8.07 2.18
CA SER A 82 13.18 -8.84 3.28
C SER A 82 12.30 -10.05 3.65
N ARG A 83 12.92 -11.12 4.15
CA ARG A 83 12.19 -12.34 4.58
C ARG A 83 11.15 -12.05 5.66
N TRP A 84 11.40 -11.06 6.52
CA TRP A 84 10.49 -10.64 7.58
C TRP A 84 9.19 -10.03 7.05
N TRP A 85 9.27 -9.26 5.96
CA TRP A 85 8.08 -8.75 5.30
C TRP A 85 7.37 -9.84 4.53
N ARG A 86 8.09 -10.69 3.78
CA ARG A 86 7.48 -11.78 3.02
C ARG A 86 6.60 -12.70 3.88
N SER A 87 7.03 -13.02 5.10
CA SER A 87 6.24 -13.88 6.00
C SER A 87 4.95 -13.26 6.55
N ARG A 88 4.72 -11.96 6.31
CA ARG A 88 3.53 -11.22 6.77
C ARG A 88 2.44 -11.07 5.71
N PHE A 89 2.75 -11.41 4.47
CA PHE A 89 1.82 -11.39 3.34
C PHE A 89 1.43 -12.82 2.97
N THR A 90 0.19 -13.02 2.55
CA THR A 90 -0.30 -14.28 1.99
C THR A 90 0.43 -14.58 0.69
N GLY A 91 0.58 -13.59 -0.17
CA GLY A 91 1.24 -13.72 -1.46
C GLY A 91 2.17 -12.55 -1.74
N VAL A 92 3.28 -12.84 -2.43
CA VAL A 92 4.23 -11.82 -2.88
C VAL A 92 4.51 -12.04 -4.36
N GLY A 93 4.24 -11.04 -5.20
CA GLY A 93 4.53 -11.10 -6.62
C GLY A 93 6.03 -10.97 -6.88
N THR A 94 6.68 -12.05 -7.36
CA THR A 94 8.14 -12.18 -7.52
C THR A 94 8.66 -11.98 -8.94
N GLU A 95 7.81 -11.56 -9.89
CA GLU A 95 8.20 -11.49 -11.29
C GLU A 95 9.42 -10.56 -11.51
N ASN A 96 10.24 -10.88 -12.52
CA ASN A 96 11.43 -10.08 -12.82
C ASN A 96 11.01 -8.80 -13.59
N TRP A 97 10.86 -7.71 -12.85
CA TRP A 97 10.33 -6.45 -13.35
C TRP A 97 11.34 -5.56 -14.12
N LYS A 98 12.55 -6.04 -14.42
CA LYS A 98 13.52 -5.26 -15.22
C LYS A 98 12.95 -4.98 -16.60
N GLY A 99 12.67 -3.71 -16.89
CA GLY A 99 12.19 -3.24 -18.19
C GLY A 99 10.66 -3.24 -18.38
N ARG A 100 9.86 -3.45 -17.32
CA ARG A 100 8.39 -3.38 -17.37
C ARG A 100 7.82 -2.14 -16.69
N HIS A 101 6.64 -1.70 -17.10
CA HIS A 101 5.94 -0.59 -16.46
C HIS A 101 5.37 -1.02 -15.09
N ARG A 102 5.41 -0.12 -14.10
CA ARG A 102 4.88 -0.37 -12.75
C ARG A 102 3.40 -0.79 -12.76
N VAL A 103 2.62 -0.26 -13.69
CA VAL A 103 1.19 -0.61 -13.85
C VAL A 103 1.00 -2.09 -14.18
N GLU A 104 1.87 -2.67 -15.03
CA GLU A 104 1.79 -4.10 -15.37
C GLU A 104 2.07 -4.98 -14.16
N LYS A 105 3.05 -4.55 -13.34
CA LYS A 105 3.40 -5.21 -12.09
C LYS A 105 2.23 -5.24 -11.10
N ASP A 106 1.59 -4.09 -10.91
CA ASP A 106 0.46 -3.98 -9.98
C ASP A 106 -0.74 -4.81 -10.45
N PHE A 107 -1.02 -4.81 -11.76
CA PHE A 107 -2.11 -5.58 -12.35
C PHE A 107 -1.96 -7.09 -12.12
N VAL A 108 -0.77 -7.65 -12.39
CA VAL A 108 -0.52 -9.09 -12.24
C VAL A 108 -0.71 -9.55 -10.80
N THR A 109 -0.20 -8.77 -9.84
CA THR A 109 -0.33 -9.11 -8.42
C THR A 109 -1.77 -9.12 -7.95
N VAL A 110 -2.60 -8.18 -8.43
CA VAL A 110 -4.04 -8.18 -8.14
C VAL A 110 -4.75 -9.34 -8.82
N GLN A 111 -4.37 -9.69 -10.05
CA GLN A 111 -4.98 -10.81 -10.80
C GLN A 111 -4.69 -12.18 -10.16
N SER A 112 -3.56 -12.31 -9.46
CA SER A 112 -3.12 -13.58 -8.84
C SER A 112 -3.73 -13.88 -7.46
N ALA A 113 -4.53 -12.97 -6.91
CA ALA A 113 -5.16 -13.07 -5.60
C ALA A 113 -6.54 -13.72 -5.64
#